data_AF-A0A1E5NXS1-F1
#
_entry.id   AF-A0A1E5NXS1-F1
#
_cell.length_a   1.000
_cell.length_b   1.000
_cell.length_c   1.000
_cell.angle_alpha   90.00
_cell.angle_beta   90.00
_cell.angle_gamma   90.00
#
_symmetry.space_group_name_H-M   'P 1'
#
loop_
_entity.id
_entity.type
_entity.pdbx_description
1 polymer ?
#
loop_
_entity_poly.entity_id
_entity_poly.type
_entity_poly.pdbx_seq_one_letter_code
_entity_poly.pdbx_strand_id
1 'polypeptide(L)' 'MSDIVITTAKGRTYHRPDCGPGFLATRAKNERLGRKIHPVLEMTRAEAVALPRKACRHCGGEPTPAL' A
#
# COMPACT_ATOMS: atom_id res chain seq x y z
N MET A 1 1.74 -18.83 6.28
CA MET A 1 2.70 -17.71 6.20
C MET A 1 1.88 -16.43 6.19
N SER A 2 2.08 -15.53 7.15
CA SER A 2 1.31 -14.28 7.23
C SER A 2 1.85 -13.29 6.19
N ASP A 3 1.03 -12.94 5.19
CA ASP A 3 1.36 -11.90 4.21
C ASP A 3 1.38 -10.53 4.89
N ILE A 4 2.58 -10.07 5.28
CA ILE A 4 2.82 -8.71 5.77
C ILE A 4 2.65 -7.75 4.59
N VAL A 5 1.98 -6.62 4.83
CA VAL A 5 1.77 -5.53 3.89
C VAL A 5 2.09 -4.19 4.56
N ILE A 6 2.42 -3.19 3.74
CA ILE A 6 2.71 -1.83 4.17
C ILE A 6 1.62 -0.88 3.66
N THR A 7 1.28 0.13 4.44
CA THR A 7 0.35 1.20 4.06
C THR A 7 0.82 2.50 4.70
N THR A 8 0.23 3.63 4.34
CA THR A 8 0.40 4.86 5.14
C THR A 8 -0.74 4.99 6.15
N ALA A 9 -0.53 5.74 7.24
CA ALA A 9 -1.54 5.93 8.29
C ALA A 9 -2.91 6.42 7.79
N LYS A 10 -2.91 7.32 6.79
CA LYS A 10 -4.13 7.77 6.08
C LYS A 10 -4.32 7.09 4.71
N GLY A 11 -3.50 6.11 4.40
CA GLY A 11 -3.54 5.38 3.14
C GLY A 11 -4.81 4.55 3.04
N ARG A 12 -5.50 4.69 1.90
CA ARG A 12 -6.60 3.79 1.51
C ARG A 12 -6.11 2.56 0.74
N THR A 13 -4.80 2.47 0.52
CA THR A 13 -4.17 1.43 -0.29
C THR A 13 -3.06 0.77 0.51
N TYR A 14 -3.03 -0.56 0.55
CA TYR A 14 -1.91 -1.33 1.08
C TYR A 14 -1.06 -1.90 -0.07
N HIS A 15 0.21 -2.10 0.20
CA HIS A 15 1.24 -2.51 -0.73
C HIS A 15 2.00 -3.70 -0.13
N ARG A 16 2.57 -4.59 -0.95
CA ARG A 16 3.53 -5.55 -0.40
C ARG A 16 4.84 -4.83 0.02
N PRO A 17 5.63 -5.37 0.95
CA PRO A 17 6.90 -4.77 1.35
C PRO A 17 7.90 -4.65 0.19
N ASP A 18 7.84 -5.58 -0.77
CA ASP A 18 8.65 -5.59 -1.99
C ASP A 18 8.10 -4.65 -3.09
N CYS A 19 7.00 -3.94 -2.83
CA CYS A 19 6.42 -2.95 -3.74
C CYS A 19 7.29 -1.70 -3.80
N GLY A 20 8.44 -1.80 -4.49
CA GLY A 20 9.49 -0.78 -4.46
C GLY A 20 9.11 0.56 -5.10
N PRO A 21 9.45 0.81 -6.38
CA PRO A 21 9.47 2.16 -6.94
C PRO A 21 8.12 2.89 -6.90
N GLY A 22 6.99 2.18 -6.99
CA GLY A 22 5.65 2.80 -7.01
C GLY A 22 5.27 3.47 -5.68
N PHE A 23 5.58 2.84 -4.56
CA PHE A 23 5.34 3.41 -3.23
C PHE A 23 6.25 4.60 -2.96
N LEU A 24 7.54 4.44 -3.22
CA LEU A 24 8.54 5.50 -3.07
C LEU A 24 8.28 6.68 -4.02
N ALA A 25 7.90 6.44 -5.27
CA ALA A 25 7.57 7.49 -6.23
C ALA A 25 6.32 8.28 -5.83
N THR A 26 5.30 7.61 -5.29
CA THR A 26 4.10 8.30 -4.76
C THR A 26 4.46 9.16 -3.56
N ARG A 27 5.33 8.66 -2.67
CA ARG A 27 5.81 9.41 -1.51
C ARG A 27 6.66 10.63 -1.94
N ALA A 28 7.62 10.43 -2.84
CA ALA A 28 8.46 11.50 -3.39
C ALA A 28 7.63 12.55 -4.16
N LYS A 29 6.59 12.13 -4.89
CA LYS A 29 5.65 13.05 -5.54
C LYS A 29 4.89 13.89 -4.51
N ASN A 30 4.38 13.26 -3.45
CA ASN A 30 3.67 14.00 -2.39
C ASN A 30 4.59 14.98 -1.67
N GLU A 31 5.85 14.59 -1.42
CA GLU A 31 6.88 15.47 -0.88
C GLU A 31 7.14 16.68 -1.78
N ARG A 32 7.37 16.46 -3.08
CA ARG A 32 7.56 17.53 -4.08
C ARG A 32 6.37 18.49 -4.17
N LEU A 33 5.15 17.99 -3.95
CA LEU A 33 3.93 18.80 -3.95
C LEU A 33 3.68 19.50 -2.60
N GLY A 34 4.60 19.44 -1.64
CA GLY A 34 4.43 20.00 -0.29
C GLY A 34 3.30 19.37 0.50
N ARG A 35 2.86 18.16 0.11
CA ARG A 35 1.78 17.46 0.79
C ARG A 35 2.30 16.76 2.04
N LYS A 36 1.45 16.70 3.06
CA LYS A 36 1.75 16.00 4.31
C LYS A 36 2.07 14.54 4.03
N ILE A 37 3.30 14.12 4.34
CA ILE A 37 3.72 12.73 4.27
C ILE A 37 3.24 12.02 5.54
N HIS A 38 2.53 10.92 5.37
CA HIS A 38 2.07 10.09 6.47
C HIS A 38 3.08 8.97 6.76
N PRO A 39 3.27 8.59 8.03
CA PRO A 39 4.14 7.48 8.38
C PRO A 39 3.64 6.18 7.75
N VAL A 40 4.60 5.29 7.48
CA VAL A 40 4.34 3.94 6.98
C VAL A 40 3.96 3.05 8.16
N LEU A 41 2.94 2.23 7.98
CA LEU A 41 2.47 1.24 8.94
C LEU A 41 2.61 -0.13 8.30
N GLU A 42 3.17 -1.07 9.05
CA GLU A 42 3.23 -2.49 8.70
C GLU A 42 2.07 -3.21 9.40
N MET A 43 1.38 -4.08 8.67
CA MET A 43 0.29 -4.90 9.19
C MET A 43 0.08 -6.13 8.31
N THR A 44 -0.79 -7.02 8.71
CA THR A 44 -1.18 -8.17 7.90
C THR A 44 -2.17 -7.79 6.79
N ARG A 45 -2.18 -8.57 5.71
CA ARG A 45 -3.20 -8.43 4.65
C ARG A 45 -4.63 -8.51 5.21
N ALA A 46 -4.86 -9.39 6.19
CA ALA A 46 -6.16 -9.55 6.84
C ALA A 46 -6.62 -8.25 7.54
N GLU A 47 -5.73 -7.62 8.30
CA GLU A 47 -6.02 -6.34 8.96
C GLU A 47 -6.27 -5.22 7.93
N ALA A 48 -5.51 -5.20 6.84
CA ALA A 48 -5.72 -4.21 5.78
C ALA A 48 -7.10 -4.37 5.10
N VAL A 49 -7.54 -5.62 4.87
CA VAL A 49 -8.88 -5.92 4.35
C VAL A 49 -9.98 -5.55 5.35
N ALA A 50 -9.76 -5.79 6.65
CA ALA A 50 -10.67 -5.39 7.71
C ALA A 50 -10.80 -3.86 7.87
N LEU A 51 -9.78 -3.09 7.44
CA LEU A 51 -9.73 -1.61 7.45
C LEU A 51 -10.21 -0.96 6.13
N PRO A 52 -11.17 -1.58 5.43
CA PRO A 52 -11.49 -1.37 4.00
C PRO A 52 -10.39 -0.83 3.08
N ARG A 53 -9.13 -1.24 3.26
CA ARG A 53 -8.03 -0.77 2.40
C ARG A 53 -7.99 -1.58 1.11
N LYS A 54 -7.73 -0.92 0.00
CA LYS A 54 -7.60 -1.55 -1.32
C LYS A 54 -6.17 -2.06 -1.51
N ALA A 55 -6.01 -3.15 -2.23
CA ALA A 55 -4.69 -3.60 -2.61
C ALA A 55 -4.11 -2.69 -3.71
N CYS A 56 -2.81 -2.42 -3.66
CA CYS A 56 -2.14 -1.63 -4.69
C CYS A 56 -2.17 -2.37 -6.02
N ARG A 57 -2.72 -1.75 -7.08
CA ARG A 57 -2.85 -2.37 -8.41
C ARG A 57 -1.54 -2.88 -9.03
N HIS A 58 -0.39 -2.37 -8.59
CA HIS A 58 0.93 -2.74 -9.13
C HIS A 58 1.59 -3.92 -8.41
N CYS A 59 1.31 -4.11 -7.12
CA CYS A 59 2.05 -5.07 -6.28
C CYS A 59 1.17 -5.85 -5.31
N GLY A 60 0.03 -5.27 -4.91
CA GLY A 60 -1.07 -5.97 -4.25
C GLY A 60 -2.16 -6.39 -5.24
N GLY A 61 -1.95 -6.21 -6.55
CA GLY A 61 -2.82 -6.77 -7.57
C GLY A 61 -2.70 -8.28 -7.47
N GLU A 62 -3.65 -8.91 -6.80
CA GLU A 62 -4.02 -10.25 -7.21
C GLU A 62 -4.27 -10.18 -8.72
N PRO A 63 -3.78 -11.16 -9.51
CA PRO A 63 -4.28 -11.30 -10.85
C PRO A 63 -5.79 -11.29 -10.73
N THR A 64 -6.45 -10.38 -11.46
CA THR A 64 -7.88 -10.47 -11.70
C THR A 64 -8.25 -11.95 -11.80
N PRO A 65 -9.23 -12.48 -11.04
CA PRO A 65 -9.76 -13.78 -11.39
C PRO A 65 -10.28 -13.62 -12.81
N ALA A 66 -9.52 -14.15 -13.76
CA ALA A 66 -10.03 -14.43 -15.08
C ALA A 66 -10.95 -15.63 -14.88
N LEU A 67 -12.22 -15.34 -14.60
CA LEU A 67 -13.39 -16.20 -14.79
C LEU A 67 -14.65 -15.37 -14.51
#